data_AF-V8GAF6-F1
#
_entry.id   AF-V8GAF6-F1
#
_cell.length_a   1.000
_cell.length_b   1.000
_cell.length_c   1.000
_cell.angle_alpha   90.00
_cell.angle_beta   90.00
_cell.angle_gamma   90.00
#
_symmetry.space_group_name_H-M   'P 1'
#
loop_
_entity.id
_entity.type
_entity.pdbx_description
1 polymer ?
#
loop_
_entity_poly.entity_id
_entity_poly.type
_entity_poly.pdbx_seq_one_letter_code
_entity_poly.pdbx_strand_id
1 'polypeptide(L)'
;RFPGEYYDEESELHYNTFRYYDPELGRFISQDPIGLMGGINLYQYAPNPVEWVDPWGWKTHSSTLQRLWKDYVGQPHVFAEIHHGFPEEFADRFKRLADIDVNNPKYFFNLSPERHRLTRGRGVHTNSSRVGKNWNKVFDGLLDYVEKQRMDKETAKDFLEKRLRDLARKERIGKYSADAVKNRPCK
;
A
#
# COMPACT_ATOMS: atom_id res chain seq x y z
N ARG A 1 -17.06 15.31 -12.24
CA ARG A 1 -15.99 14.75 -13.10
C ARG A 1 -14.82 14.38 -12.22
N PHE A 2 -14.40 13.11 -12.22
CA PHE A 2 -13.26 12.65 -11.43
C PHE A 2 -11.95 12.74 -12.24
N PRO A 3 -10.77 12.79 -11.59
CA PRO A 3 -9.49 12.85 -12.28
C PRO A 3 -9.21 11.56 -13.07
N GLY A 4 -8.88 11.67 -14.36
CA GLY A 4 -8.55 10.52 -15.23
C GLY A 4 -9.68 10.07 -16.18
N GLU A 5 -10.86 10.67 -16.09
CA GLU A 5 -12.03 10.31 -16.89
C GLU A 5 -12.08 11.06 -18.23
N TYR A 6 -12.21 10.30 -19.33
CA TYR A 6 -12.59 10.83 -20.63
C TYR A 6 -14.12 10.80 -20.75
N TYR A 7 -14.72 11.96 -21.00
CA TYR A 7 -16.17 12.05 -21.19
C TYR A 7 -16.49 11.77 -22.65
N ASP A 8 -17.38 10.81 -22.90
CA ASP A 8 -17.85 10.47 -24.24
C ASP A 8 -19.21 11.13 -24.48
N GLU A 9 -19.23 12.16 -25.34
CA GLU A 9 -20.42 13.00 -25.59
C GLU A 9 -21.54 12.25 -26.33
N GLU A 10 -21.23 11.18 -27.06
CA GLU A 10 -22.24 10.40 -27.81
C GLU A 10 -23.03 9.43 -26.93
N SER A 11 -22.42 8.95 -25.84
CA SER A 11 -23.05 7.99 -24.92
C SER A 11 -23.39 8.56 -23.54
N GLU A 12 -22.96 9.80 -23.24
CA GLU A 12 -23.05 10.46 -21.92
C GLU A 12 -22.32 9.70 -20.79
N LEU A 13 -21.46 8.73 -21.14
CA LEU A 13 -20.71 7.90 -20.19
C LEU A 13 -19.29 8.42 -19.95
N HIS A 14 -18.72 8.02 -18.81
CA HIS A 14 -17.36 8.35 -18.42
C HIS A 14 -16.44 7.15 -18.65
N TYR A 15 -15.50 7.27 -19.58
CA TYR A 15 -14.50 6.24 -19.82
C TYR A 15 -13.36 6.30 -18.81
N ASN A 16 -13.18 5.20 -18.08
CA ASN A 16 -12.05 4.97 -17.17
C ASN A 16 -11.24 3.78 -17.69
N THR A 17 -10.22 4.05 -18.52
CA THR A 17 -9.17 3.17 -19.10
C THR A 17 -9.58 1.79 -19.63
N PHE A 18 -10.35 1.00 -18.89
CA PHE A 18 -10.85 -0.34 -19.21
C PHE A 18 -12.38 -0.48 -19.09
N ARG A 19 -13.12 0.50 -18.54
CA ARG A 19 -14.57 0.41 -18.33
C ARG A 19 -15.29 1.75 -18.54
N TYR A 20 -16.56 1.66 -18.91
CA TYR A 20 -17.49 2.79 -18.97
C TYR A 20 -18.26 2.91 -17.66
N TYR A 21 -18.26 4.10 -17.09
CA TYR A 21 -18.96 4.49 -15.88
C TYR A 21 -20.18 5.34 -16.23
N ASP A 22 -21.33 4.96 -15.66
CA ASP A 22 -22.57 5.71 -15.76
C ASP A 22 -22.69 6.64 -14.55
N PRO A 23 -22.62 7.98 -14.76
CA PRO A 23 -22.71 8.95 -13.67
C PRO A 23 -24.13 9.08 -13.10
N GLU A 24 -25.19 8.76 -13.84
CA GLU A 24 -26.56 8.77 -13.34
C GLU A 24 -26.82 7.60 -12.39
N LEU A 25 -26.31 6.42 -12.74
CA LEU A 25 -26.49 5.19 -11.95
C LEU A 25 -25.42 4.98 -10.86
N GLY A 26 -24.33 5.76 -10.90
CA GLY A 26 -23.25 5.71 -9.94
C GLY A 26 -22.41 4.43 -9.99
N ARG A 27 -22.32 3.77 -11.16
CA ARG A 27 -21.71 2.43 -11.30
C ARG A 27 -21.09 2.20 -12.69
N PHE A 28 -20.23 1.19 -12.80
CA PHE A 28 -19.78 0.70 -14.10
C PHE A 28 -20.90 -0.05 -14.82
N ILE A 29 -20.96 0.07 -16.15
CA ILE A 29 -21.95 -0.66 -16.97
C ILE A 29 -21.46 -2.06 -17.39
N SER A 30 -20.13 -2.29 -17.31
CA SER A 30 -19.50 -3.59 -17.54
C SER A 30 -19.03 -4.23 -16.24
N GLN A 31 -19.07 -5.56 -16.19
CA GLN A 31 -18.54 -6.33 -15.06
C GLN A 31 -17.02 -6.15 -14.93
N ASP A 32 -16.53 -6.22 -13.70
CA ASP A 32 -15.10 -6.22 -13.44
C ASP A 32 -14.38 -7.40 -14.14
N PRO A 33 -13.40 -7.13 -15.03
CA PRO A 33 -12.67 -8.19 -15.72
C PRO A 33 -11.84 -9.08 -14.78
N ILE A 34 -11.57 -8.64 -13.53
CA ILE A 34 -10.91 -9.48 -12.51
C ILE A 34 -11.90 -10.36 -11.74
N GLY A 35 -13.21 -10.24 -12.02
CA GLY A 35 -14.28 -11.04 -11.44
C GLY A 35 -14.43 -10.84 -9.93
N LEU A 36 -14.83 -11.91 -9.22
CA LEU A 36 -15.05 -11.87 -7.76
C LEU A 36 -13.78 -11.52 -6.95
N MET A 37 -12.60 -11.56 -7.57
CA MET A 37 -11.36 -11.08 -6.95
C MET A 37 -11.35 -9.54 -6.79
N GLY A 38 -12.17 -8.81 -7.55
CA GLY A 38 -12.33 -7.34 -7.48
C GLY A 38 -13.40 -6.90 -6.49
N GLY A 39 -14.04 -7.85 -5.79
CA GLY A 39 -15.10 -7.60 -4.82
C GLY A 39 -16.40 -8.30 -5.19
N ILE A 40 -17.33 -8.29 -4.23
CA ILE A 40 -18.65 -8.94 -4.38
C ILE A 40 -19.54 -8.14 -5.35
N ASN A 41 -19.33 -6.83 -5.45
CA ASN A 41 -20.08 -5.95 -6.35
C ASN A 41 -19.26 -5.64 -7.61
N LEU A 42 -19.47 -6.44 -8.65
CA LEU A 42 -18.76 -6.39 -9.93
C LEU A 42 -18.98 -5.11 -10.74
N TYR A 43 -19.90 -4.25 -10.33
CA TYR A 43 -20.24 -2.99 -11.00
C TYR A 43 -19.85 -1.76 -10.18
N GLN A 44 -19.23 -1.94 -9.01
CA GLN A 44 -18.95 -0.83 -8.10
C GLN A 44 -17.78 0.05 -8.59
N TYR A 45 -17.99 1.36 -8.62
CA TYR A 45 -16.92 2.35 -8.88
C TYR A 45 -15.99 2.51 -7.68
N ALA A 46 -16.58 2.74 -6.51
CA ALA A 46 -15.85 2.93 -5.27
C ALA A 46 -16.71 2.63 -4.03
N PRO A 47 -16.19 1.97 -2.97
CA PRO A 47 -16.84 1.94 -1.66
C PRO A 47 -17.12 3.31 -1.08
N ASN A 48 -16.32 4.32 -1.45
CA ASN A 48 -16.59 5.73 -1.16
C ASN A 48 -16.13 6.63 -2.34
N PRO A 49 -17.04 7.07 -3.23
CA PRO A 49 -16.69 7.85 -4.42
C PRO A 49 -16.32 9.32 -4.13
N VAL A 50 -16.55 9.82 -2.90
CA VAL A 50 -16.22 11.20 -2.52
C VAL A 50 -14.77 11.35 -2.06
N GLU A 51 -14.19 10.28 -1.49
CA GLU A 51 -12.82 10.30 -0.95
C GLU A 51 -11.83 9.44 -1.76
N TRP A 52 -12.31 8.44 -2.52
CA TRP A 52 -11.44 7.42 -3.15
C TRP A 52 -11.64 7.41 -4.66
N VAL A 53 -10.82 8.18 -5.37
CA VAL A 53 -10.63 8.03 -6.82
C VAL A 53 -9.97 6.67 -7.06
N ASP A 54 -10.55 5.87 -7.95
CA ASP A 54 -9.98 4.61 -8.43
C ASP A 54 -9.38 4.82 -9.83
N PRO A 55 -8.13 5.34 -9.94
CA PRO A 55 -7.54 5.70 -11.22
C PRO A 55 -7.28 4.51 -12.18
N TRP A 56 -7.52 3.26 -11.74
CA TRP A 56 -7.29 2.05 -12.54
C TRP A 56 -8.47 1.05 -12.56
N GLY A 57 -9.47 1.21 -11.68
CA GLY A 57 -10.65 0.35 -11.61
C GLY A 57 -10.47 -0.93 -10.77
N TRP A 58 -9.47 -1.03 -9.89
CA TRP A 58 -9.02 -2.32 -9.31
C TRP A 58 -9.11 -2.37 -7.77
N LYS A 59 -10.23 -1.94 -7.19
CA LYS A 59 -10.40 -1.91 -5.73
C LYS A 59 -10.14 -3.27 -5.05
N THR A 60 -9.31 -3.43 -4.01
CA THR A 60 -8.33 -2.56 -3.33
C THR A 60 -7.30 -3.46 -2.60
N HIS A 61 -6.02 -3.06 -2.55
CA HIS A 61 -4.97 -3.73 -1.78
C HIS A 61 -5.26 -3.84 -0.27
N SER A 62 -6.26 -3.13 0.26
CA SER A 62 -6.57 -3.15 1.70
C SER A 62 -7.16 -4.49 2.15
N SER A 63 -8.02 -5.16 1.38
CA SER A 63 -8.65 -6.43 1.79
C SER A 63 -7.65 -7.58 1.90
N THR A 64 -6.72 -7.69 0.94
CA THR A 64 -5.66 -8.70 0.94
C THR A 64 -4.67 -8.46 2.06
N LEU A 65 -4.19 -7.23 2.25
CA LEU A 65 -3.27 -6.89 3.35
C LEU A 65 -3.91 -7.10 4.71
N GLN A 66 -5.21 -6.81 4.86
CA GLN A 66 -5.95 -7.06 6.10
C GLN A 66 -6.09 -8.55 6.41
N ARG A 67 -6.38 -9.38 5.39
CA ARG A 67 -6.41 -10.84 5.56
C ARG A 67 -5.04 -11.36 5.99
N LEU A 68 -4.00 -11.01 5.24
CA LEU A 68 -2.61 -11.36 5.52
C LEU A 68 -2.14 -10.91 6.92
N TRP A 69 -2.53 -9.71 7.34
CA TRP A 69 -2.29 -9.21 8.69
C TRP A 69 -2.99 -10.07 9.74
N LYS A 70 -4.30 -10.32 9.57
CA LYS A 70 -5.10 -11.10 10.52
C LYS A 70 -4.52 -12.50 10.69
N ASP A 71 -4.16 -13.16 9.59
CA ASP A 71 -3.60 -14.51 9.60
C ASP A 71 -2.24 -14.55 10.32
N TYR A 72 -1.43 -13.50 10.19
CA TYR A 72 -0.10 -13.44 10.80
C TYR A 72 -0.10 -13.01 12.27
N VAL A 73 -0.90 -11.99 12.62
CA VAL A 73 -0.94 -11.34 13.94
C VAL A 73 -1.99 -11.98 14.85
N GLY A 74 -3.02 -12.61 14.30
CA GLY A 74 -4.12 -13.22 15.04
C GLY A 74 -5.19 -12.23 15.53
N GLN A 75 -5.07 -10.95 15.15
CA GLN A 75 -5.99 -9.88 15.57
C GLN A 75 -6.41 -9.02 14.37
N PRO A 76 -7.69 -8.60 14.28
CA PRO A 76 -8.09 -7.62 13.30
C PRO A 76 -7.42 -6.28 13.58
N HIS A 77 -7.23 -5.47 12.54
CA HIS A 77 -6.83 -4.09 12.73
C HIS A 77 -8.02 -3.30 13.29
N VAL A 78 -7.77 -2.45 14.28
CA VAL A 78 -8.77 -1.58 14.89
C VAL A 78 -8.35 -0.14 14.58
N PHE A 79 -9.08 0.52 13.67
CA PHE A 79 -8.98 1.96 13.36
C PHE A 79 -7.72 2.44 12.59
N ALA A 80 -6.97 1.55 11.94
CA ALA A 80 -5.72 1.91 11.25
C ALA A 80 -5.57 1.14 9.92
N GLU A 81 -4.83 1.70 8.97
CA GLU A 81 -4.58 1.06 7.68
C GLU A 81 -3.34 0.16 7.75
N ILE A 82 -3.35 -0.95 7.00
CA ILE A 82 -2.20 -1.85 6.87
C ILE A 82 -1.31 -1.37 5.72
N HIS A 83 -0.01 -1.26 5.99
CA HIS A 83 0.99 -0.79 5.03
C HIS A 83 2.15 -1.76 4.92
N HIS A 84 2.69 -1.90 3.72
CA HIS A 84 3.99 -2.50 3.50
C HIS A 84 5.09 -1.64 4.15
N GLY A 85 6.02 -2.28 4.86
CA GLY A 85 7.22 -1.62 5.38
C GLY A 85 8.24 -1.32 4.28
N PHE A 86 8.34 -2.23 3.31
CA PHE A 86 9.10 -2.04 2.09
C PHE A 86 8.20 -1.50 0.98
N PRO A 87 8.64 -0.51 0.17
CA PRO A 87 7.80 0.02 -0.90
C PRO A 87 7.45 -1.03 -1.96
N GLU A 88 6.16 -1.21 -2.21
CA GLU A 88 5.62 -2.16 -3.19
C GLU A 88 6.10 -1.88 -4.62
N GLU A 89 6.31 -0.61 -4.97
CA GLU A 89 6.83 -0.20 -6.29
C GLU A 89 8.20 -0.83 -6.62
N PHE A 90 8.96 -1.28 -5.61
CA PHE A 90 10.25 -1.93 -5.79
C PHE A 90 10.22 -3.43 -5.47
N ALA A 91 9.03 -4.05 -5.43
CA ALA A 91 8.87 -5.47 -5.09
C ALA A 91 9.85 -6.38 -5.84
N ASP A 92 9.98 -6.19 -7.15
CA ASP A 92 10.91 -6.97 -7.98
C ASP A 92 12.37 -6.77 -7.58
N ARG A 93 12.78 -5.54 -7.24
CA ARG A 93 14.15 -5.27 -6.79
C ARG A 93 14.43 -5.93 -5.44
N PHE A 94 13.50 -5.81 -4.50
CA PHE A 94 13.60 -6.49 -3.20
C PHE A 94 13.70 -8.01 -3.35
N LYS A 95 12.88 -8.60 -4.21
CA LYS A 95 12.89 -10.04 -4.47
C LYS A 95 14.19 -10.48 -5.14
N ARG A 96 14.65 -9.77 -6.17
CA ARG A 96 15.89 -10.11 -6.88
C ARG A 96 17.13 -9.94 -6.01
N LEU A 97 17.26 -8.85 -5.27
CA LEU A 97 18.48 -8.48 -4.56
C LEU A 97 18.61 -9.11 -3.18
N ALA A 98 17.49 -9.38 -2.50
CA ALA A 98 17.48 -9.78 -1.10
C ALA A 98 16.52 -10.93 -0.78
N ASP A 99 15.85 -11.50 -1.79
CA ASP A 99 14.79 -12.49 -1.61
C ASP A 99 13.69 -12.05 -0.61
N ILE A 100 13.45 -10.74 -0.56
CA ILE A 100 12.41 -10.14 0.27
C ILE A 100 11.11 -10.14 -0.54
N ASP A 101 10.10 -10.83 -0.03
CA ASP A 101 8.72 -10.64 -0.45
C ASP A 101 8.12 -9.48 0.33
N VAL A 102 7.84 -8.37 -0.37
CA VAL A 102 7.25 -7.17 0.24
C VAL A 102 5.86 -7.44 0.80
N ASN A 103 5.13 -8.42 0.26
CA ASN A 103 3.80 -8.84 0.71
C ASN A 103 3.85 -9.79 1.91
N ASN A 104 5.04 -10.12 2.42
CA ASN A 104 5.15 -10.89 3.64
C ASN A 104 4.62 -10.06 4.83
N PRO A 105 3.61 -10.56 5.58
CA PRO A 105 2.99 -9.80 6.67
C PRO A 105 3.96 -9.39 7.78
N LYS A 106 5.09 -10.10 7.94
CA LYS A 106 6.18 -9.74 8.85
C LYS A 106 6.62 -8.28 8.68
N TYR A 107 6.58 -7.77 7.44
CA TYR A 107 7.02 -6.41 7.12
C TYR A 107 5.89 -5.38 7.17
N PHE A 108 4.69 -5.75 7.59
CA PHE A 108 3.56 -4.83 7.61
C PHE A 108 3.54 -3.94 8.85
N PHE A 109 2.91 -2.78 8.69
CA PHE A 109 2.64 -1.82 9.77
C PHE A 109 1.15 -1.49 9.81
N ASN A 110 0.58 -1.46 11.00
CA ASN A 110 -0.79 -1.01 11.26
C ASN A 110 -0.77 0.46 11.70
N LEU A 111 -0.77 1.39 10.75
CA LEU A 111 -0.58 2.82 11.00
C LEU A 111 -1.91 3.56 11.00
N SER A 112 -2.08 4.51 11.92
CA SER A 112 -3.23 5.41 11.87
C SER A 112 -3.19 6.28 10.60
N PRO A 113 -4.35 6.74 10.09
CA PRO A 113 -4.41 7.63 8.94
C PRO A 113 -3.47 8.84 9.05
N GLU A 114 -3.38 9.46 10.22
CA GLU A 114 -2.47 10.60 10.50
C GLU A 114 -0.98 10.29 10.29
N ARG A 115 -0.58 9.02 10.35
CA ARG A 115 0.80 8.55 10.15
C ARG A 115 1.06 8.06 8.73
N HIS A 116 -0.01 7.63 8.03
CA HIS A 116 0.05 7.06 6.69
C HIS A 116 -0.41 8.03 5.58
N ARG A 117 -1.65 8.53 5.66
CA ARG A 117 -2.32 9.29 4.59
C ARG A 117 -2.94 10.59 5.12
N LEU A 118 -2.24 11.69 4.78
CA LEU A 118 -2.80 13.04 4.55
C LEU A 118 -3.31 13.77 5.83
N THR A 119 -3.29 15.09 5.98
CA THR A 119 -3.45 16.20 5.01
C THR A 119 -2.58 17.44 5.33
N ARG A 120 -1.92 17.51 6.49
CA ARG A 120 -1.00 18.61 6.89
C ARG A 120 0.02 18.11 7.92
N GLY A 121 1.08 17.39 7.52
CA GLY A 121 2.05 16.91 8.53
C GLY A 121 3.13 15.89 8.11
N ARG A 122 3.73 15.30 9.15
CA ARG A 122 4.90 14.41 9.13
C ARG A 122 4.53 12.94 8.85
N GLY A 123 4.18 12.64 7.60
CA GLY A 123 3.90 11.27 7.12
C GLY A 123 5.12 10.58 6.52
N VAL A 124 5.13 9.25 6.53
CA VAL A 124 6.25 8.47 5.98
C VAL A 124 6.37 8.59 4.45
N HIS A 125 5.25 8.75 3.75
CA HIS A 125 5.20 8.95 2.30
C HIS A 125 5.35 10.41 1.86
N THR A 126 5.70 11.32 2.77
CA THR A 126 5.93 12.74 2.43
C THR A 126 7.37 13.13 2.74
N ASN A 127 7.86 14.19 2.10
CA ASN A 127 9.18 14.76 2.43
C ASN A 127 9.22 15.43 3.82
N SER A 128 8.08 15.52 4.50
CA SER A 128 7.94 16.06 5.85
C SER A 128 8.11 14.99 6.94
N SER A 129 8.45 13.76 6.59
CA SER A 129 8.83 12.71 7.55
C SER A 129 9.97 13.19 8.47
N ARG A 130 10.16 12.55 9.64
CA ARG A 130 11.30 12.86 10.53
C ARG A 130 12.66 12.58 9.88
N VAL A 131 12.71 11.71 8.88
CA VAL A 131 13.92 11.47 8.08
C VAL A 131 14.16 12.53 7.00
N GLY A 132 13.25 13.50 6.83
CA GLY A 132 13.38 14.61 5.87
C GLY A 132 13.30 14.18 4.39
N LYS A 133 12.86 12.94 4.14
CA LYS A 133 12.72 12.33 2.81
C LYS A 133 11.50 11.43 2.80
N ASN A 134 10.82 11.31 1.67
CA ASN A 134 9.82 10.27 1.48
C ASN A 134 10.49 8.88 1.62
N TRP A 135 9.84 7.98 2.35
CA TRP A 135 10.23 6.58 2.57
C TRP A 135 10.63 5.84 1.29
N ASN A 136 9.90 6.05 0.19
CA ASN A 136 10.19 5.44 -1.11
C ASN A 136 11.56 5.87 -1.64
N LYS A 137 11.86 7.17 -1.59
CA LYS A 137 13.17 7.73 -1.99
C LYS A 137 14.31 7.24 -1.10
N VAL A 138 14.03 6.94 0.17
CA VAL A 138 15.04 6.35 1.06
C VAL A 138 15.36 4.93 0.61
N PHE A 139 14.36 4.10 0.34
CA PHE A 139 14.56 2.71 -0.05
C PHE A 139 15.13 2.55 -1.45
N ASP A 140 14.75 3.40 -2.40
CA ASP A 140 15.37 3.43 -3.73
C ASP A 140 16.90 3.62 -3.64
N GLY A 141 17.34 4.61 -2.86
CA GLY A 141 18.77 4.83 -2.62
C GLY A 141 19.47 3.71 -1.83
N LEU A 142 18.74 2.96 -0.99
CA LEU A 142 19.28 1.78 -0.31
C LEU A 142 19.44 0.60 -1.27
N LEU A 143 18.50 0.39 -2.19
CA LEU A 143 18.58 -0.64 -3.22
C LEU A 143 19.72 -0.35 -4.20
N ASP A 144 19.89 0.92 -4.61
CA ASP A 144 21.04 1.36 -5.41
C ASP A 144 22.36 1.08 -4.71
N TYR A 145 22.42 1.29 -3.40
CA TYR A 145 23.60 1.00 -2.61
C TYR A 145 23.89 -0.50 -2.57
N VAL A 146 22.88 -1.34 -2.33
CA VAL A 146 23.01 -2.81 -2.36
C VAL A 146 23.53 -3.29 -3.71
N GLU A 147 22.98 -2.79 -4.82
CA GLU A 147 23.42 -3.11 -6.18
C GLU A 147 24.87 -2.69 -6.43
N LYS A 148 25.24 -1.45 -6.05
CA LYS A 148 26.61 -0.93 -6.22
C LYS A 148 27.64 -1.70 -5.40
N GLN A 149 27.28 -2.12 -4.19
CA GLN A 149 28.17 -2.91 -3.33
C GLN A 149 28.22 -4.39 -3.73
N ARG A 150 27.38 -4.85 -4.67
CA ARG A 150 27.28 -6.26 -5.08
C ARG A 150 27.12 -7.20 -3.89
N MET A 151 26.28 -6.81 -2.93
CA MET A 151 26.00 -7.64 -1.76
C MET A 151 25.35 -8.96 -2.20
N ASP A 152 25.69 -10.05 -1.53
CA ASP A 152 24.93 -11.30 -1.66
C ASP A 152 23.53 -11.12 -1.05
N LYS A 153 22.61 -12.03 -1.39
CA LYS A 153 21.20 -11.91 -1.01
C LYS A 153 20.97 -11.91 0.50
N GLU A 154 21.76 -12.67 1.26
CA GLU A 154 21.59 -12.78 2.70
C GLU A 154 22.07 -11.50 3.40
N THR A 155 23.26 -11.02 3.02
CA THR A 155 23.77 -9.72 3.49
C THR A 155 22.85 -8.56 3.11
N ALA A 156 22.34 -8.54 1.88
CA ALA A 156 21.40 -7.53 1.42
C ALA A 156 20.09 -7.55 2.21
N LYS A 157 19.56 -8.74 2.49
CA LYS A 157 18.35 -8.93 3.30
C LYS A 157 18.54 -8.39 4.71
N ASP A 158 19.61 -8.77 5.37
CA ASP A 158 19.91 -8.32 6.73
C ASP A 158 20.12 -6.80 6.78
N PHE A 159 20.81 -6.24 5.79
CA PHE A 159 20.98 -4.80 5.65
C PHE A 159 19.64 -4.07 5.51
N LEU A 160 18.79 -4.51 4.57
CA LEU A 160 17.50 -3.87 4.29
C LEU A 160 16.51 -4.03 5.45
N GLU A 161 16.43 -5.20 6.08
CA GLU A 161 15.62 -5.40 7.28
C GLU A 161 16.10 -4.51 8.45
N LYS A 162 17.41 -4.41 8.65
CA LYS A 162 17.99 -3.52 9.67
C LYS A 162 17.64 -2.06 9.39
N ARG A 163 17.71 -1.62 8.13
CA ARG A 163 17.33 -0.27 7.72
C ARG A 163 15.84 -0.02 7.92
N LEU A 164 14.98 -0.98 7.61
CA LEU A 164 13.54 -0.89 7.90
C LEU A 164 13.29 -0.69 9.40
N ARG A 165 13.93 -1.50 10.26
CA ARG A 165 13.83 -1.37 11.73
C ARG A 165 14.33 0.00 12.22
N ASP A 166 15.44 0.49 11.68
CA ASP A 166 16.00 1.80 12.02
C ASP A 166 15.08 2.96 11.63
N LEU A 167 14.50 2.91 10.42
CA LEU A 167 13.54 3.91 9.94
C LEU A 167 12.27 3.89 10.78
N ALA A 168 11.72 2.70 11.05
CA ALA A 168 10.55 2.54 11.89
C ALA A 168 10.76 3.09 13.31
N ARG A 169 11.97 2.94 13.86
CA ARG A 169 12.35 3.54 15.15
C ARG A 169 12.42 5.07 15.08
N LYS A 170 13.08 5.63 14.06
CA LYS A 170 13.18 7.09 13.84
C LYS A 170 11.82 7.75 13.70
N GLU A 171 10.90 7.10 12.98
CA GLU A 171 9.54 7.59 12.75
C GLU A 171 8.59 7.30 13.92
N ARG A 172 9.08 6.61 14.96
CA ARG A 172 8.31 6.18 16.13
C ARG A 172 7.10 5.34 15.73
N ILE A 173 7.28 4.48 14.74
CA ILE A 173 6.27 3.55 14.24
C ILE A 173 6.58 2.07 14.49
N GLY A 174 7.76 1.73 15.03
CA GLY A 174 8.15 0.33 15.27
C GLY A 174 7.15 -0.48 16.09
N LYS A 175 6.45 0.15 17.05
CA LYS A 175 5.40 -0.48 17.87
C LYS A 175 4.15 -0.91 17.08
N TYR A 176 3.99 -0.42 15.85
CA TYR A 176 2.89 -0.75 14.96
C TYR A 176 3.25 -1.83 13.92
N SER A 177 4.50 -2.32 13.92
CA SER A 177 4.87 -3.45 13.06
C SER A 177 4.10 -4.71 13.44
N ALA A 178 3.83 -5.56 12.47
CA ALA A 178 3.15 -6.84 12.67
C ALA A 178 3.81 -7.68 13.77
N ASP A 179 5.14 -7.80 13.75
CA ASP A 179 5.90 -8.50 14.79
C ASP A 179 5.72 -7.88 16.18
N ALA A 180 5.74 -6.55 16.28
CA ALA A 180 5.53 -5.87 17.56
C ALA A 180 4.10 -6.02 18.08
N VAL A 181 3.09 -6.11 17.21
CA VAL A 181 1.70 -6.33 17.64
C VAL A 181 1.48 -7.79 18.01
N LYS A 182 1.97 -8.73 17.20
CA LYS A 182 1.88 -10.18 17.44
C LYS A 182 2.46 -10.60 18.79
N ASN A 183 3.57 -9.97 19.20
CA ASN A 183 4.27 -10.30 20.44
C ASN A 183 3.79 -9.48 21.66
N ARG A 184 2.73 -8.67 21.55
CA ARG A 184 2.17 -7.99 22.73
C ARG A 184 1.45 -9.02 23.60
N PRO A 185 1.70 -9.06 24.91
CA PRO A 185 0.88 -9.85 25.82
C PRO A 185 -0.56 -9.32 25.74
N CYS A 186 -1.52 -10.23 25.55
CA CYS A 186 -2.93 -9.90 25.75
C CYS A 186 -3.08 -9.33 27.16
N LYS A 187 -3.65 -8.12 27.26
CA LYS A 187 -4.05 -7.54 28.55
C LYS A 187 -5.39 -8.12 28.98
#